data_AF-A0A8H7AAQ1-F1
#
_entry.id   AF-A0A8H7AAQ1-F1
#
_cell.length_a   1.000
_cell.length_b   1.000
_cell.length_c   1.000
_cell.angle_alpha   90.00
_cell.angle_beta   90.00
_cell.angle_gamma   90.00
#
_symmetry.space_group_name_H-M   'P 1'
#
loop_
_entity.id
_entity.type
_entity.pdbx_description
1 polymer ?
#
loop_
_entity_poly.entity_id
_entity_poly.type
_entity_poly.pdbx_seq_one_letter_code
_entity_poly.pdbx_strand_id
1 'polypeptide(L)'
;MGLLPTSQSAVVSSAEAFCPGPKPLQLMALPLTNALHLYRALLRECTYLPDSQARTYLRDHVIHSYRKHLPRYQQKRKEIPLRRRVALLHRGRKGLSVLRRANEGYLKPLQNVLCLAYGRKGRRRRKLMDELMQEDIPHDHEAVHAPSDPQKYSRDWLPPSTVMALLRSQSMNTEHLDRTVTGPTKLTPKPAVPEQNTWGRQMPEKRVKNLMRKWYAKQLDRLLPPLPEREFERLQELSHGKIGTDDGPVPRRRKVVAPSAETPSVVNEMLLLGGPQKSHTFAAYLHGRPHRLTPRLLQRMWLNILHHVPMMTRNASKDRWEVKWTVKGRARPQVSEVASDHLEALFGVP
;
A
#
# COMPACT_ATOMS: atom_id res chain seq x y z
N MET A 1 -60.74 -65.94 -13.44
CA MET A 1 -61.92 -65.05 -13.58
C MET A 1 -61.68 -63.84 -12.72
N GLY A 2 -61.65 -62.63 -13.30
CA GLY A 2 -61.54 -61.40 -12.51
C GLY A 2 -62.90 -60.94 -11.99
N LEU A 3 -62.89 -59.93 -11.12
CA LEU A 3 -63.83 -58.81 -11.07
C LEU A 3 -63.37 -57.82 -9.98
N LEU A 4 -63.21 -56.55 -10.36
CA LEU A 4 -63.29 -55.40 -9.44
C LEU A 4 -64.78 -55.13 -9.16
N PRO A 5 -65.18 -54.51 -8.01
CA PRO A 5 -65.28 -53.04 -8.03
C PRO A 5 -65.09 -52.28 -6.69
N THR A 6 -64.55 -51.06 -6.83
CA THR A 6 -64.83 -49.77 -6.14
C THR A 6 -65.43 -49.66 -4.71
N SER A 7 -64.74 -48.85 -3.87
CA SER A 7 -65.26 -47.72 -3.05
C SER A 7 -66.44 -48.00 -2.08
N GLN A 8 -66.38 -47.82 -0.75
CA GLN A 8 -66.11 -46.60 0.07
C GLN A 8 -66.25 -46.96 1.58
N SER A 9 -65.92 -46.17 2.62
CA SER A 9 -65.28 -44.85 2.80
C SER A 9 -64.78 -44.68 4.28
N ALA A 10 -64.22 -43.51 4.60
CA ALA A 10 -64.17 -42.86 5.94
C ALA A 10 -63.57 -43.59 7.16
N VAL A 11 -62.30 -43.28 7.48
CA VAL A 11 -61.84 -43.12 8.87
C VAL A 11 -61.10 -41.77 8.99
N VAL A 12 -61.40 -41.04 10.06
CA VAL A 12 -60.81 -39.73 10.39
C VAL A 12 -59.33 -39.91 10.78
N SER A 13 -58.44 -39.09 10.23
CA SER A 13 -57.06 -38.95 10.73
C SER A 13 -56.78 -37.49 11.09
N SER A 14 -56.39 -37.28 12.34
CA SER A 14 -56.20 -35.97 12.95
C SER A 14 -55.08 -35.15 12.29
N ALA A 15 -55.22 -33.83 12.37
CA ALA A 15 -54.22 -32.89 11.89
C ALA A 15 -53.02 -32.82 12.84
N GLU A 16 -51.83 -33.19 12.36
CA GLU A 16 -50.56 -32.72 12.93
C GLU A 16 -49.98 -31.62 12.04
N ALA A 17 -49.84 -30.43 12.60
CA ALA A 17 -49.33 -29.27 11.88
C ALA A 17 -47.81 -29.39 11.67
N PHE A 18 -47.41 -29.88 10.49
CA PHE A 18 -46.00 -29.92 10.10
C PHE A 18 -45.47 -28.51 9.83
N CYS A 19 -44.93 -27.87 10.88
CA CYS A 19 -44.26 -26.57 10.79
C CYS A 19 -43.16 -26.62 9.72
N PRO A 20 -43.20 -25.79 8.66
CA PRO A 20 -42.13 -25.75 7.68
C PRO A 20 -40.88 -25.17 8.36
N GLY A 21 -39.90 -26.05 8.63
CA GLY A 21 -38.63 -25.67 9.21
C GLY A 21 -37.95 -24.53 8.44
N PRO A 22 -37.13 -23.70 9.10
CA PRO A 22 -36.54 -22.52 8.48
C PRO A 22 -35.76 -22.92 7.24
N LYS A 23 -36.20 -22.42 6.08
CA LYS A 23 -35.56 -22.65 4.78
C LYS A 23 -34.05 -22.38 4.94
N PRO A 24 -33.16 -23.31 4.53
CA PRO A 24 -31.73 -23.13 4.73
C PRO A 24 -31.30 -21.81 4.09
N LEU A 25 -30.73 -20.92 4.90
CA LEU A 25 -30.42 -19.54 4.52
C LEU A 25 -29.71 -19.52 3.17
N GLN A 26 -30.46 -19.15 2.13
CA GLN A 26 -30.03 -19.22 0.75
C GLN A 26 -28.86 -18.27 0.61
N LEU A 27 -27.65 -18.85 0.59
CA LEU A 27 -26.37 -18.16 0.76
C LEU A 27 -26.22 -17.12 -0.34
N MET A 28 -26.67 -15.89 -0.04
CA MET A 28 -26.99 -14.89 -1.05
C MET A 28 -25.82 -14.72 -1.99
N ALA A 29 -26.06 -15.03 -3.27
CA ALA A 29 -25.05 -14.99 -4.30
C ALA A 29 -24.54 -13.55 -4.43
N LEU A 30 -23.44 -13.24 -3.73
CA LEU A 30 -22.85 -11.90 -3.65
C LEU A 30 -22.75 -11.32 -5.06
N PRO A 31 -23.63 -10.35 -5.43
CA PRO A 31 -23.97 -10.23 -6.83
C PRO A 31 -22.79 -9.67 -7.59
N LEU A 32 -22.48 -10.32 -8.73
CA LEU A 32 -21.29 -10.07 -9.55
C LEU A 32 -21.22 -8.60 -10.02
N THR A 33 -22.38 -7.95 -10.11
CA THR A 33 -22.57 -6.50 -10.30
C THR A 33 -21.63 -5.68 -9.41
N ASN A 34 -21.47 -6.05 -8.13
CA ASN A 34 -20.59 -5.37 -7.18
C ASN A 34 -19.15 -5.22 -7.69
N ALA A 35 -18.59 -6.25 -8.34
CA ALA A 35 -17.20 -6.24 -8.78
C ALA A 35 -16.97 -5.26 -9.96
N LEU A 36 -17.91 -5.23 -10.92
CA LEU A 36 -17.83 -4.34 -12.07
C LEU A 36 -18.09 -2.88 -11.71
N HIS A 37 -19.06 -2.60 -10.82
CA HIS A 37 -19.26 -1.24 -10.30
C HIS A 37 -18.05 -0.77 -9.49
N LEU A 38 -17.45 -1.63 -8.67
CA LEU A 38 -16.25 -1.33 -7.90
C LEU A 38 -15.04 -1.06 -8.81
N TYR A 39 -14.84 -1.85 -9.86
CA TYR A 39 -13.81 -1.63 -10.88
C TYR A 39 -13.99 -0.29 -11.60
N ARG A 40 -15.19 0.00 -12.12
CA ARG A 40 -15.51 1.26 -12.78
C ARG A 40 -15.34 2.46 -11.85
N ALA A 41 -15.73 2.33 -10.58
CA ALA A 41 -15.55 3.38 -9.58
C ALA A 41 -14.08 3.62 -9.24
N LEU A 42 -13.26 2.56 -9.09
CA LEU A 42 -11.82 2.69 -8.90
C LEU A 42 -11.16 3.44 -10.07
N LEU A 43 -11.46 3.06 -11.31
CA LEU A 43 -10.92 3.75 -12.49
C LEU A 43 -11.31 5.24 -12.57
N ARG A 44 -12.55 5.58 -12.19
CA ARG A 44 -13.03 6.97 -12.11
C ARG A 44 -12.33 7.77 -11.00
N GLU A 45 -12.05 7.17 -9.85
CA GLU A 45 -11.26 7.86 -8.81
C GLU A 45 -9.79 7.99 -9.22
N CYS A 46 -9.22 7.04 -9.97
CA CYS A 46 -7.86 7.19 -10.52
C CYS A 46 -7.72 8.38 -11.47
N THR A 47 -8.76 8.73 -12.25
CA THR A 47 -8.69 9.88 -13.18
C THR A 47 -8.69 11.24 -12.49
N TYR A 48 -9.13 11.33 -11.23
CA TYR A 48 -9.15 12.61 -10.47
C TYR A 48 -7.88 12.89 -9.67
N LEU A 49 -6.90 11.99 -9.69
CA LEU A 49 -5.65 12.20 -8.97
C LEU A 49 -4.85 13.37 -9.59
N PRO A 50 -4.18 14.19 -8.75
CA PRO A 50 -3.51 15.40 -9.21
C PRO A 50 -2.16 15.19 -9.89
N ASP A 51 -1.71 13.93 -10.01
CA ASP A 51 -0.38 13.54 -10.45
C ASP A 51 -0.52 12.49 -11.57
N SER A 52 -0.04 12.79 -12.78
CA SER A 52 -0.32 11.96 -13.96
C SER A 52 0.40 10.61 -13.92
N GLN A 53 1.56 10.51 -13.26
CA GLN A 53 2.22 9.24 -12.98
C GLN A 53 1.37 8.35 -12.06
N ALA A 54 0.79 8.91 -11.00
CA ALA A 54 -0.12 8.22 -10.11
C ALA A 54 -1.44 7.82 -10.81
N ARG A 55 -1.97 8.66 -11.72
CA ARG A 55 -3.12 8.31 -12.57
C ARG A 55 -2.84 7.02 -13.36
N THR A 56 -1.74 7.00 -14.11
CA THR A 56 -1.34 5.87 -14.97
C THR A 56 -1.02 4.62 -14.16
N TYR A 57 -0.12 4.72 -13.17
CA TYR A 57 0.30 3.58 -12.36
C TYR A 57 -0.88 2.92 -11.61
N LEU A 58 -1.79 3.71 -11.04
CA LEU A 58 -2.94 3.14 -10.32
C LEU A 58 -4.02 2.60 -11.24
N ARG A 59 -4.23 3.22 -12.42
CA ARG A 59 -5.07 2.67 -13.48
C ARG A 59 -4.59 1.27 -13.87
N ASP A 60 -3.30 1.12 -14.15
CA ASP A 60 -2.70 -0.16 -14.53
C ASP A 60 -2.69 -1.17 -13.38
N HIS A 61 -2.45 -0.71 -12.16
CA HIS A 61 -2.55 -1.56 -10.96
C HIS A 61 -3.97 -2.14 -10.80
N VAL A 62 -5.00 -1.31 -10.96
CA VAL A 62 -6.40 -1.74 -10.91
C VAL A 62 -6.72 -2.69 -12.07
N ILE A 63 -6.36 -2.33 -13.31
CA ILE A 63 -6.57 -3.19 -14.49
C ILE A 63 -5.93 -4.56 -14.30
N HIS A 64 -4.65 -4.61 -13.93
CA HIS A 64 -3.92 -5.87 -13.73
C HIS A 64 -4.50 -6.69 -12.56
N SER A 65 -4.87 -6.03 -11.45
CA SER A 65 -5.48 -6.71 -10.30
C SER A 65 -6.82 -7.36 -10.62
N TYR A 66 -7.65 -6.76 -11.47
CA TYR A 66 -8.92 -7.37 -11.89
C TYR A 66 -8.74 -8.41 -13.00
N ARG A 67 -7.90 -8.12 -14.03
CA ARG A 67 -7.60 -9.08 -15.12
C ARG A 67 -7.08 -10.43 -14.59
N LYS A 68 -6.27 -10.43 -13.53
CA LYS A 68 -5.79 -11.65 -12.84
C LYS A 68 -6.89 -12.58 -12.32
N HIS A 69 -8.12 -12.07 -12.16
CA HIS A 69 -9.28 -12.80 -11.65
C HIS A 69 -10.40 -12.99 -12.70
N LEU A 70 -10.15 -12.65 -13.97
CA LEU A 70 -11.10 -12.96 -15.06
C LEU A 70 -10.96 -14.44 -15.50
N PRO A 71 -12.08 -15.11 -15.86
CA PRO A 71 -12.08 -16.55 -16.20
C PRO A 71 -11.15 -16.89 -17.37
N ARG A 72 -11.02 -16.00 -18.37
CA ARG A 72 -10.06 -16.16 -19.49
C ARG A 72 -8.61 -16.35 -19.04
N TYR A 73 -8.20 -15.75 -17.92
CA TYR A 73 -6.86 -15.93 -17.33
C TYR A 73 -6.82 -16.99 -16.20
N GLN A 74 -7.94 -17.69 -15.95
CA GLN A 74 -8.08 -18.72 -14.93
C GLN A 74 -8.30 -20.13 -15.49
N GLN A 75 -8.17 -20.35 -16.80
CA GLN A 75 -8.38 -21.67 -17.44
C GLN A 75 -7.59 -22.84 -16.82
N LYS A 76 -6.49 -22.57 -16.08
CA LYS A 76 -5.71 -23.57 -15.31
C LYS A 76 -5.86 -23.46 -13.78
N ARG A 77 -6.88 -22.77 -13.25
CA ARG A 77 -7.07 -22.53 -11.80
C ARG A 77 -8.48 -22.89 -11.34
N LYS A 78 -8.54 -23.68 -10.25
CA LYS A 78 -9.78 -23.94 -9.49
C LYS A 78 -10.51 -22.63 -9.17
N GLU A 79 -11.84 -22.69 -9.14
CA GLU A 79 -12.70 -21.55 -8.84
C GLU A 79 -12.28 -20.79 -7.58
N ILE A 80 -12.47 -19.47 -7.56
CA ILE A 80 -12.09 -18.64 -6.41
C ILE A 80 -13.08 -18.94 -5.25
N PRO A 81 -12.64 -19.51 -4.11
CA PRO A 81 -13.54 -19.83 -3.01
C PRO A 81 -14.20 -18.56 -2.44
N LEU A 82 -15.45 -18.68 -1.98
CA LEU A 82 -16.29 -17.56 -1.56
C LEU A 82 -15.60 -16.62 -0.54
N ARG A 83 -14.94 -17.18 0.48
CA ARG A 83 -14.15 -16.40 1.47
C ARG A 83 -13.10 -15.50 0.80
N ARG A 84 -12.43 -16.00 -0.24
CA ARG A 84 -11.41 -15.25 -1.00
C ARG A 84 -12.05 -14.19 -1.92
N ARG A 85 -13.22 -14.46 -2.51
CA ARG A 85 -14.03 -13.44 -3.24
C ARG A 85 -14.41 -12.27 -2.32
N VAL A 86 -14.93 -12.55 -1.12
CA VAL A 86 -15.27 -11.53 -0.11
C VAL A 86 -14.06 -10.67 0.26
N ALA A 87 -12.92 -11.30 0.56
CA ALA A 87 -11.68 -10.59 0.90
C ALA A 87 -11.18 -9.67 -0.24
N LEU A 88 -11.31 -10.11 -1.50
CA LEU A 88 -10.96 -9.29 -2.68
C LEU A 88 -11.90 -8.09 -2.84
N LEU A 89 -13.22 -8.27 -2.67
CA LEU A 89 -14.19 -7.17 -2.71
C LEU A 89 -13.95 -6.16 -1.56
N HIS A 90 -13.69 -6.65 -0.34
CA HIS A 90 -13.34 -5.79 0.80
C HIS A 90 -12.05 -4.99 0.52
N ARG A 91 -11.00 -5.63 -0.02
CA ARG A 91 -9.77 -4.97 -0.45
C ARG A 91 -10.01 -3.89 -1.50
N GLY A 92 -10.87 -4.15 -2.49
CA GLY A 92 -11.25 -3.18 -3.51
C GLY A 92 -12.02 -1.99 -2.93
N ARG A 93 -12.97 -2.22 -2.01
CA ARG A 93 -13.70 -1.17 -1.27
C ARG A 93 -12.75 -0.31 -0.43
N LYS A 94 -11.78 -0.92 0.26
CA LYS A 94 -10.72 -0.22 1.01
C LYS A 94 -9.84 0.63 0.08
N GLY A 95 -9.46 0.10 -1.09
CA GLY A 95 -8.74 0.85 -2.11
C GLY A 95 -9.51 2.08 -2.61
N LEU A 96 -10.80 1.91 -2.92
CA LEU A 96 -11.69 2.99 -3.33
C LEU A 96 -11.84 4.07 -2.24
N SER A 97 -11.96 3.68 -0.97
CA SER A 97 -11.96 4.61 0.16
C SER A 97 -10.65 5.40 0.27
N VAL A 98 -9.50 4.79 -0.03
CA VAL A 98 -8.20 5.49 -0.04
C VAL A 98 -8.12 6.48 -1.21
N LEU A 99 -8.52 6.09 -2.41
CA LEU A 99 -8.51 6.99 -3.58
C LEU A 99 -9.46 8.17 -3.39
N ARG A 100 -10.70 7.93 -2.90
CA ARG A 100 -11.65 9.00 -2.60
C ARG A 100 -11.08 10.04 -1.64
N ARG A 101 -10.51 9.58 -0.53
CA ARG A 101 -9.90 10.48 0.46
C ARG A 101 -8.65 11.17 -0.06
N ALA A 102 -7.86 10.54 -0.93
CA ALA A 102 -6.75 11.22 -1.60
C ALA A 102 -7.26 12.39 -2.48
N ASN A 103 -8.31 12.15 -3.26
CA ASN A 103 -8.96 13.14 -4.12
C ASN A 103 -9.69 14.25 -3.32
N GLU A 104 -10.21 13.93 -2.13
CA GLU A 104 -10.77 14.88 -1.15
C GLU A 104 -9.70 15.66 -0.37
N GLY A 105 -8.41 15.38 -0.60
CA GLY A 105 -7.30 16.11 0.02
C GLY A 105 -6.92 15.68 1.43
N TYR A 106 -7.25 14.46 1.84
CA TYR A 106 -6.64 13.86 3.03
C TYR A 106 -5.16 13.50 2.74
N LEU A 107 -4.23 14.11 3.48
CA LEU A 107 -2.79 14.02 3.19
C LEU A 107 -2.24 12.59 3.28
N LYS A 108 -2.60 11.81 4.32
CA LYS A 108 -2.08 10.45 4.51
C LYS A 108 -2.49 9.50 3.36
N PRO A 109 -3.75 9.45 2.90
CA PRO A 109 -4.13 8.76 1.67
C PRO A 109 -3.38 9.23 0.42
N LEU A 110 -3.27 10.55 0.19
CA LEU A 110 -2.58 11.11 -0.98
C LEU A 110 -1.09 10.73 -0.98
N GLN A 111 -0.39 10.85 0.15
CA GLN A 111 1.00 10.44 0.29
C GLN A 111 1.18 8.95 0.00
N ASN A 112 0.28 8.09 0.50
CA ASN A 112 0.35 6.66 0.21
C ASN A 112 0.13 6.35 -1.28
N VAL A 113 -0.76 7.07 -1.96
CA VAL A 113 -0.94 6.97 -3.42
C VAL A 113 0.34 7.31 -4.16
N LEU A 114 0.94 8.46 -3.85
CA LEU A 114 2.17 8.90 -4.53
C LEU A 114 3.37 7.99 -4.18
N CYS A 115 3.47 7.48 -2.94
CA CYS A 115 4.49 6.49 -2.57
C CYS A 115 4.35 5.16 -3.33
N LEU A 116 3.14 4.77 -3.72
CA LEU A 116 2.91 3.61 -4.59
C LEU A 116 3.31 3.93 -6.04
N ALA A 117 2.98 5.14 -6.52
CA ALA A 117 3.29 5.62 -7.87
C ALA A 117 4.80 5.76 -8.12
N TYR A 118 5.55 6.35 -7.18
CA TYR A 118 7.01 6.53 -7.23
C TYR A 118 7.79 5.39 -6.57
N GLY A 119 7.18 4.20 -6.44
CA GLY A 119 7.90 3.00 -6.04
C GLY A 119 8.59 3.06 -4.68
N ARG A 120 8.16 3.91 -3.75
CA ARG A 120 8.58 3.85 -2.35
C ARG A 120 7.86 2.71 -1.59
N LYS A 121 6.71 2.26 -2.12
CA LYS A 121 5.87 1.17 -1.59
C LYS A 121 5.36 0.24 -2.70
N GLY A 122 4.90 -0.96 -2.31
CA GLY A 122 3.99 -1.78 -3.13
C GLY A 122 4.64 -2.70 -4.17
N ARG A 123 4.12 -2.70 -5.41
CA ARG A 123 4.64 -3.53 -6.52
C ARG A 123 5.80 -2.83 -7.23
N ARG A 124 5.67 -1.54 -7.53
CA ARG A 124 6.71 -0.78 -8.24
C ARG A 124 8.05 -0.78 -7.50
N ARG A 125 8.05 -0.63 -6.16
CA ARG A 125 9.28 -0.75 -5.36
C ARG A 125 10.03 -2.05 -5.63
N ARG A 126 9.30 -3.17 -5.66
CA ARG A 126 9.89 -4.49 -5.91
C ARG A 126 10.44 -4.57 -7.33
N LYS A 127 9.68 -4.15 -8.34
CA LYS A 127 10.18 -4.08 -9.73
C LYS A 127 11.51 -3.31 -9.84
N LEU A 128 11.60 -2.12 -9.24
CA LEU A 128 12.82 -1.30 -9.23
C LEU A 128 13.98 -1.96 -8.46
N MET A 129 13.69 -2.71 -7.38
CA MET A 129 14.72 -3.50 -6.67
C MET A 129 15.13 -4.76 -7.44
N ASP A 130 14.18 -5.41 -8.12
CA ASP A 130 14.42 -6.59 -8.94
C ASP A 130 15.32 -6.21 -10.14
N GLU A 131 15.07 -5.05 -10.76
CA GLU A 131 15.91 -4.45 -11.82
C GLU A 131 17.31 -4.09 -11.32
N LEU A 132 17.39 -3.37 -10.19
CA LEU A 132 18.66 -3.01 -9.57
C LEU A 132 19.52 -4.24 -9.19
N MET A 133 18.89 -5.34 -8.78
CA MET A 133 19.58 -6.60 -8.47
C MET A 133 19.99 -7.41 -9.72
N GLN A 134 19.50 -7.05 -10.91
CA GLN A 134 19.90 -7.64 -12.19
C GLN A 134 21.13 -6.94 -12.79
N GLU A 135 21.28 -5.62 -12.58
CA GLU A 135 22.42 -4.83 -13.05
C GLU A 135 23.78 -5.27 -12.45
N ASP A 136 23.76 -5.91 -11.28
CA ASP A 136 24.95 -6.50 -10.64
C ASP A 136 25.40 -7.84 -11.27
N ILE A 137 24.58 -8.43 -12.14
CA ILE A 137 24.93 -9.66 -12.86
C ILE A 137 25.60 -9.23 -14.19
N PRO A 138 26.85 -9.64 -14.47
CA PRO A 138 27.49 -9.38 -15.74
C PRO A 138 26.59 -9.78 -16.92
N HIS A 139 26.55 -8.95 -17.96
CA HIS A 139 25.69 -9.15 -19.13
C HIS A 139 26.16 -10.29 -20.07
N ASP A 140 27.11 -11.11 -19.62
CA ASP A 140 27.57 -12.30 -20.34
C ASP A 140 26.40 -13.27 -20.48
N HIS A 141 25.84 -13.31 -21.70
CA HIS A 141 24.52 -13.88 -22.01
C HIS A 141 24.40 -15.40 -21.75
N GLU A 142 25.50 -16.07 -21.39
CA GLU A 142 25.56 -17.49 -21.06
C GLU A 142 25.17 -17.80 -19.60
N ALA A 143 25.24 -16.82 -18.68
CA ALA A 143 25.03 -17.03 -17.24
C ALA A 143 23.56 -17.06 -16.77
N VAL A 144 22.59 -16.92 -17.69
CA VAL A 144 21.15 -16.70 -17.39
C VAL A 144 20.46 -17.90 -16.70
N HIS A 145 21.11 -19.06 -16.63
CA HIS A 145 20.62 -20.27 -15.97
C HIS A 145 21.49 -20.76 -14.79
N ALA A 146 22.26 -19.87 -14.15
CA ALA A 146 22.95 -20.18 -12.90
C ALA A 146 21.97 -20.70 -11.82
N PRO A 147 22.14 -21.94 -11.30
CA PRO A 147 21.40 -22.40 -10.13
C PRO A 147 21.73 -21.50 -8.93
N SER A 148 20.72 -21.13 -8.13
CA SER A 148 20.90 -20.22 -6.99
C SER A 148 22.09 -20.64 -6.11
N ASP A 149 23.12 -19.80 -6.05
CA ASP A 149 24.46 -20.16 -5.56
C ASP A 149 24.42 -20.94 -4.23
N PRO A 150 25.12 -22.08 -4.11
CA PRO A 150 25.11 -22.88 -2.89
C PRO A 150 25.70 -22.13 -1.67
N GLN A 151 26.50 -21.10 -1.93
CA GLN A 151 27.09 -20.20 -0.94
C GLN A 151 26.15 -19.05 -0.50
N LYS A 152 24.96 -18.89 -1.11
CA LYS A 152 24.04 -17.79 -0.80
C LYS A 152 23.61 -17.82 0.66
N TYR A 153 23.81 -16.69 1.36
CA TYR A 153 23.64 -16.55 2.82
C TYR A 153 24.62 -17.36 3.69
N SER A 154 25.72 -17.89 3.15
CA SER A 154 26.84 -18.40 3.97
C SER A 154 27.46 -17.29 4.82
N ARG A 155 28.28 -17.64 5.83
CA ARG A 155 28.92 -16.66 6.75
C ARG A 155 29.65 -15.55 6.01
N ASP A 156 30.32 -15.92 4.92
CA ASP A 156 31.16 -15.05 4.09
C ASP A 156 30.41 -14.44 2.89
N TRP A 157 29.10 -14.73 2.76
CA TRP A 157 28.28 -14.20 1.69
C TRP A 157 27.99 -12.71 1.90
N LEU A 158 28.53 -11.89 0.99
CA LEU A 158 28.25 -10.46 0.92
C LEU A 158 27.09 -10.22 -0.05
N PRO A 159 26.11 -9.35 0.29
CA PRO A 159 25.14 -8.88 -0.68
C PRO A 159 25.79 -8.08 -1.81
N PRO A 160 25.12 -7.92 -2.96
CA PRO A 160 25.65 -7.17 -4.10
C PRO A 160 26.10 -5.75 -3.74
N SER A 161 27.16 -5.26 -4.39
CA SER A 161 27.87 -4.03 -4.01
C SER A 161 26.95 -2.80 -4.06
N THR A 162 26.08 -2.75 -5.07
CA THR A 162 24.95 -1.84 -5.29
C THR A 162 24.01 -1.78 -4.08
N VAL A 163 23.49 -2.93 -3.65
CA VAL A 163 22.60 -3.04 -2.48
C VAL A 163 23.34 -2.63 -1.20
N MET A 164 24.62 -2.97 -1.06
CA MET A 164 25.45 -2.58 0.08
C MET A 164 25.82 -1.08 0.09
N ALA A 165 25.91 -0.42 -1.06
CA ALA A 165 26.11 1.02 -1.17
C ALA A 165 24.86 1.79 -0.76
N LEU A 166 23.69 1.40 -1.29
CA LEU A 166 22.39 1.94 -0.87
C LEU A 166 22.14 1.71 0.62
N LEU A 167 22.40 0.50 1.14
CA LEU A 167 22.18 0.18 2.55
C LEU A 167 23.02 1.05 3.49
N ARG A 168 24.30 1.27 3.17
CA ARG A 168 25.16 2.18 3.94
C ARG A 168 24.66 3.62 3.87
N SER A 169 24.44 4.14 2.66
CA SER A 169 23.99 5.53 2.46
C SER A 169 22.61 5.81 3.10
N GLN A 170 21.67 4.87 3.00
CA GLN A 170 20.36 4.99 3.64
C GLN A 170 20.45 4.84 5.17
N SER A 171 21.36 4.00 5.70
CA SER A 171 21.58 3.88 7.15
C SER A 171 22.20 5.13 7.79
N MET A 172 22.96 5.92 7.02
CA MET A 172 23.52 7.21 7.46
C MET A 172 22.47 8.34 7.46
N ASN A 173 21.44 8.24 6.59
CA ASN A 173 20.45 9.31 6.39
C ASN A 173 19.07 8.99 7.03
N THR A 174 18.99 8.08 8.00
CA THR A 174 17.71 7.59 8.55
C THR A 174 16.83 8.68 9.17
N GLU A 175 17.42 9.72 9.78
CA GLU A 175 16.68 10.79 10.47
C GLU A 175 15.69 11.53 9.57
N HIS A 176 16.04 11.71 8.30
CA HIS A 176 15.20 12.39 7.32
C HIS A 176 14.14 11.46 6.71
N LEU A 177 14.35 10.14 6.77
CA LEU A 177 13.52 9.12 6.12
C LEU A 177 12.41 8.56 7.03
N ASP A 178 12.65 8.49 8.35
CA ASP A 178 11.75 7.78 9.28
C ASP A 178 10.37 8.44 9.46
N ARG A 179 10.21 9.73 9.16
CA ARG A 179 9.03 10.52 9.60
C ARG A 179 7.72 10.26 8.85
N THR A 180 7.73 9.62 7.66
CA THR A 180 6.52 9.65 6.79
C THR A 180 6.16 8.40 5.98
N VAL A 181 7.12 7.61 5.48
CA VAL A 181 6.80 6.55 4.49
C VAL A 181 6.90 5.15 5.07
N THR A 182 8.04 4.76 5.62
CA THR A 182 8.35 3.35 5.94
C THR A 182 8.04 2.98 7.40
N GLY A 183 7.90 3.99 8.27
CA GLY A 183 7.86 3.81 9.73
C GLY A 183 9.26 3.61 10.31
N PRO A 184 9.47 3.91 11.62
CA PRO A 184 10.79 3.91 12.23
C PRO A 184 11.39 2.50 12.18
N THR A 185 12.43 2.30 11.38
CA THR A 185 13.13 1.01 11.31
C THR A 185 14.58 1.22 10.95
N LYS A 186 15.45 1.14 11.96
CA LYS A 186 16.91 1.19 11.81
C LYS A 186 17.37 0.14 10.80
N LEU A 187 17.87 0.60 9.65
CA LEU A 187 18.62 -0.22 8.71
C LEU A 187 19.97 -0.56 9.34
N THR A 188 20.44 -1.80 9.16
CA THR A 188 21.69 -2.26 9.75
C THR A 188 22.62 -2.78 8.64
N PRO A 189 23.75 -2.12 8.35
CA PRO A 189 24.63 -2.49 7.24
C PRO A 189 25.37 -3.82 7.46
N LYS A 190 25.41 -4.33 8.70
CA LYS A 190 25.92 -5.67 9.04
C LYS A 190 24.83 -6.50 9.73
N PRO A 191 24.82 -7.84 9.55
CA PRO A 191 23.91 -8.73 10.27
C PRO A 191 24.39 -8.97 11.71
N ALA A 192 23.45 -8.98 12.66
CA ALA A 192 23.73 -9.38 14.05
C ALA A 192 23.70 -10.92 14.18
N VAL A 193 24.76 -11.57 13.72
CA VAL A 193 24.99 -13.01 13.90
C VAL A 193 26.04 -13.20 14.99
N PRO A 194 25.71 -13.82 16.13
CA PRO A 194 26.72 -14.16 17.13
C PRO A 194 27.65 -15.24 16.58
N GLU A 195 28.89 -15.28 17.03
CA GLU A 195 29.86 -16.27 16.56
C GLU A 195 29.67 -17.63 17.25
N GLN A 196 29.31 -17.59 18.54
CA GLN A 196 29.08 -18.75 19.39
C GLN A 196 27.59 -18.87 19.76
N ASN A 197 27.18 -20.11 20.01
CA ASN A 197 25.87 -20.45 20.59
C ASN A 197 25.93 -20.40 22.13
N THR A 198 24.79 -20.56 22.80
CA THR A 198 24.67 -20.57 24.28
C THR A 198 25.57 -21.58 25.00
N TRP A 199 26.05 -22.62 24.31
CA TRP A 199 26.99 -23.62 24.83
C TRP A 199 28.46 -23.38 24.40
N GLY A 200 28.84 -22.15 24.04
CA GLY A 200 30.21 -21.77 23.63
C GLY A 200 30.69 -22.32 22.27
N ARG A 201 29.99 -23.31 21.70
CA ARG A 201 30.29 -23.88 20.36
C ARG A 201 29.99 -22.86 19.26
N GLN A 202 30.70 -22.94 18.13
CA GLN A 202 30.41 -22.11 16.95
C GLN A 202 28.94 -22.24 16.50
N MET A 203 28.39 -21.14 15.98
CA MET A 203 27.00 -21.09 15.54
C MET A 203 26.74 -22.00 14.31
N PRO A 204 25.76 -22.93 14.37
CA PRO A 204 25.51 -23.86 13.27
C PRO A 204 25.19 -23.15 11.94
N GLU A 205 25.78 -23.59 10.83
CA GLU A 205 25.62 -22.94 9.52
C GLU A 205 24.15 -22.75 9.11
N LYS A 206 23.30 -23.76 9.35
CA LYS A 206 21.86 -23.67 9.06
C LYS A 206 21.19 -22.50 9.81
N ARG A 207 21.66 -22.18 11.02
CA ARG A 207 21.18 -21.03 11.81
C ARG A 207 21.76 -19.72 11.29
N VAL A 208 23.04 -19.68 10.91
CA VAL A 208 23.68 -18.53 10.24
C VAL A 208 22.95 -18.18 8.93
N LYS A 209 22.78 -19.15 8.02
CA LYS A 209 22.05 -19.01 6.75
C LYS A 209 20.62 -18.48 6.96
N ASN A 210 19.91 -18.97 7.98
CA ASN A 210 18.58 -18.49 8.32
C ASN A 210 18.57 -17.07 8.92
N LEU A 211 19.55 -16.70 9.76
CA LEU A 211 19.69 -15.34 10.30
C LEU A 211 20.03 -14.34 9.20
N MET A 212 20.99 -14.67 8.33
CA MET A 212 21.38 -13.82 7.19
C MET A 212 20.24 -13.66 6.19
N ARG A 213 19.50 -14.72 5.86
CA ARG A 213 18.28 -14.63 5.04
C ARG A 213 17.22 -13.70 5.67
N LYS A 214 16.95 -13.82 6.97
CA LYS A 214 16.01 -12.96 7.70
C LYS A 214 16.46 -11.50 7.74
N TRP A 215 17.75 -11.26 8.02
CA TRP A 215 18.35 -9.92 8.02
C TRP A 215 18.26 -9.29 6.63
N TYR A 216 18.70 -9.99 5.59
CA TYR A 216 18.73 -9.47 4.22
C TYR A 216 17.32 -9.18 3.70
N ALA A 217 16.37 -10.10 3.92
CA ALA A 217 14.96 -9.84 3.61
C ALA A 217 14.41 -8.61 4.34
N LYS A 218 14.75 -8.44 5.63
CA LYS A 218 14.36 -7.24 6.41
C LYS A 218 14.99 -5.95 5.86
N GLN A 219 16.24 -5.98 5.36
CA GLN A 219 16.84 -4.81 4.71
C GLN A 219 16.13 -4.52 3.38
N LEU A 220 16.00 -5.50 2.47
CA LEU A 220 15.30 -5.34 1.19
C LEU A 220 13.85 -4.84 1.36
N ASP A 221 13.17 -5.25 2.44
CA ASP A 221 11.82 -4.78 2.75
C ASP A 221 11.74 -3.31 3.20
N ARG A 222 12.87 -2.66 3.45
CA ARG A 222 12.98 -1.29 3.99
C ARG A 222 13.83 -0.36 3.11
N LEU A 223 14.72 -0.93 2.30
CA LEU A 223 15.51 -0.19 1.32
C LEU A 223 14.61 0.53 0.30
N LEU A 224 15.07 1.71 -0.10
CA LEU A 224 14.41 2.58 -1.08
C LEU A 224 15.23 2.52 -2.37
N PRO A 225 14.64 2.09 -3.51
CA PRO A 225 15.40 1.95 -4.75
C PRO A 225 15.62 3.33 -5.39
N PRO A 226 16.64 3.52 -6.24
CA PRO A 226 16.68 4.68 -7.11
C PRO A 226 15.44 4.75 -8.02
N LEU A 227 15.20 5.91 -8.62
CA LEU A 227 14.22 6.06 -9.71
C LEU A 227 14.95 6.20 -11.05
N PRO A 228 14.32 5.82 -12.17
CA PRO A 228 14.82 6.18 -13.50
C PRO A 228 14.96 7.70 -13.64
N GLU A 229 16.03 8.15 -14.29
CA GLU A 229 16.43 9.56 -14.39
C GLU A 229 15.26 10.47 -14.83
N ARG A 230 14.59 10.13 -15.94
CA ARG A 230 13.43 10.88 -16.47
C ARG A 230 12.29 11.07 -15.47
N GLU A 231 12.08 10.12 -14.56
CA GLU A 231 11.03 10.23 -13.53
C GLU A 231 11.49 11.04 -12.33
N PHE A 232 12.78 10.97 -12.02
CA PHE A 232 13.42 11.75 -10.97
C PHE A 232 13.48 13.24 -11.35
N GLU A 233 13.95 13.56 -12.55
CA GLU A 233 13.96 14.91 -13.13
C GLU A 233 12.55 15.51 -13.09
N ARG A 234 11.55 14.79 -13.63
CA ARG A 234 10.15 15.24 -13.58
C ARG A 234 9.66 15.47 -12.14
N LEU A 235 9.99 14.59 -11.19
CA LEU A 235 9.61 14.78 -9.79
C LEU A 235 10.29 16.03 -9.19
N GLN A 236 11.54 16.30 -9.57
CA GLN A 236 12.29 17.49 -9.17
C GLN A 236 11.65 18.76 -9.77
N GLU A 237 11.28 18.77 -11.05
CA GLU A 237 10.58 19.89 -11.71
C GLU A 237 9.22 20.21 -11.05
N LEU A 238 8.40 19.19 -10.81
CA LEU A 238 7.14 19.31 -10.08
C LEU A 238 7.35 19.85 -8.66
N SER A 239 8.44 19.44 -8.00
CA SER A 239 8.79 19.92 -6.66
C SER A 239 9.19 21.40 -6.63
N HIS A 240 9.83 21.89 -7.69
CA HIS A 240 10.15 23.31 -7.91
C HIS A 240 8.96 24.13 -8.43
N GLY A 241 7.83 23.48 -8.74
CA GLY A 241 6.61 24.15 -9.18
C GLY A 241 6.48 24.38 -10.68
N LYS A 242 7.34 23.77 -11.50
CA LYS A 242 7.10 23.64 -12.94
C LYS A 242 5.98 22.60 -13.16
N ILE A 243 4.73 23.06 -13.08
CA ILE A 243 3.56 22.19 -13.24
C ILE A 243 3.26 22.08 -14.75
N GLY A 244 3.44 20.89 -15.31
CA GLY A 244 3.03 20.59 -16.69
C GLY A 244 1.51 20.52 -16.82
N THR A 245 1.00 20.72 -18.04
CA THR A 245 -0.45 20.81 -18.35
C THR A 245 -1.29 19.64 -17.84
N ASP A 246 -0.69 18.46 -17.68
CA ASP A 246 -1.34 17.24 -17.18
C ASP A 246 -1.47 17.16 -15.65
N ASP A 247 -0.65 17.90 -14.89
CA ASP A 247 -0.52 17.78 -13.43
C ASP A 247 -1.28 18.92 -12.73
N GLY A 248 -1.95 18.61 -11.62
CA GLY A 248 -2.79 19.56 -10.88
C GLY A 248 -4.16 19.01 -10.48
N PRO A 249 -4.90 19.74 -9.62
CA PRO A 249 -6.18 19.28 -9.08
C PRO A 249 -7.27 19.16 -10.16
N VAL A 250 -7.64 17.93 -10.52
CA VAL A 250 -8.70 17.67 -11.50
C VAL A 250 -10.08 17.84 -10.84
N PRO A 251 -10.99 18.67 -11.38
CA PRO A 251 -12.34 18.80 -10.84
C PRO A 251 -13.12 17.49 -10.99
N ARG A 252 -13.75 17.03 -9.91
CA ARG A 252 -14.63 15.86 -9.95
C ARG A 252 -15.84 16.15 -10.85
N ARG A 253 -16.17 15.21 -11.75
CA ARG A 253 -17.42 15.27 -12.52
C ARG A 253 -18.60 15.31 -11.53
N ARG A 254 -19.41 16.37 -11.60
CA ARG A 254 -20.62 16.52 -10.78
C ARG A 254 -21.46 15.25 -10.95
N LYS A 255 -21.92 14.67 -9.84
CA LYS A 255 -23.01 13.70 -9.91
C LYS A 255 -24.21 14.45 -10.49
N VAL A 256 -24.92 13.85 -11.45
CA VAL A 256 -26.27 14.28 -11.74
C VAL A 256 -27.06 14.05 -10.46
N VAL A 257 -27.42 15.13 -9.79
CA VAL A 257 -28.37 15.09 -8.68
C VAL A 257 -29.70 14.78 -9.36
N ALA A 258 -30.23 13.58 -9.14
CA ALA A 258 -31.62 13.32 -9.47
C ALA A 258 -32.45 14.38 -8.75
N PRO A 259 -33.49 14.97 -9.39
CA PRO A 259 -34.27 16.03 -8.76
C PRO A 259 -34.69 15.55 -7.38
N SER A 260 -34.42 16.39 -6.36
CA SER A 260 -34.79 16.05 -5.00
C SER A 260 -36.29 15.86 -4.99
N ALA A 261 -36.75 14.62 -4.80
CA ALA A 261 -38.16 14.38 -4.55
C ALA A 261 -38.53 15.24 -3.34
N GLU A 262 -39.45 16.17 -3.54
CA GLU A 262 -39.95 17.05 -2.50
C GLU A 262 -40.49 16.15 -1.39
N THR A 263 -39.82 16.15 -0.24
CA THR A 263 -40.24 15.30 0.87
C THR A 263 -41.54 15.89 1.42
N PRO A 264 -42.70 15.22 1.27
CA PRO A 264 -43.92 15.71 1.90
C PRO A 264 -43.74 15.71 3.41
N SER A 265 -44.50 16.58 4.08
CA SER A 265 -44.45 16.85 5.52
C SER A 265 -44.87 15.65 6.39
N VAL A 266 -44.07 14.59 6.40
CA VAL A 266 -44.14 13.50 7.36
C VAL A 266 -43.03 13.72 8.38
N VAL A 267 -43.39 13.77 9.66
CA VAL A 267 -42.45 14.03 10.76
C VAL A 267 -41.47 12.86 10.88
N ASN A 268 -40.37 12.95 10.13
CA ASN A 268 -39.22 12.05 10.05
C ASN A 268 -39.48 10.61 10.51
N GLU A 269 -39.87 9.71 9.60
CA GLU A 269 -39.77 8.25 9.80
C GLU A 269 -38.35 7.87 10.27
N MET A 270 -37.34 8.57 9.77
CA MET A 270 -35.92 8.43 10.15
C MET A 270 -35.65 8.79 11.63
N LEU A 271 -36.43 9.68 12.23
CA LEU A 271 -36.35 10.07 13.64
C LEU A 271 -37.12 9.07 14.52
N LEU A 272 -38.29 8.64 14.07
CA LEU A 272 -39.12 7.64 14.74
C LEU A 272 -38.46 6.25 14.78
N LEU A 273 -37.82 5.83 13.69
CA LEU A 273 -37.14 4.53 13.59
C LEU A 273 -35.67 4.57 14.02
N GLY A 274 -34.98 5.69 13.77
CA GLY A 274 -33.53 5.83 13.99
C GLY A 274 -33.14 6.56 15.28
N GLY A 275 -34.10 7.15 15.99
CA GLY A 275 -33.86 7.99 17.16
C GLY A 275 -33.23 9.35 16.81
N PRO A 276 -33.00 10.21 17.83
CA PRO A 276 -32.36 11.51 17.64
C PRO A 276 -30.96 11.34 17.05
N GLN A 277 -30.78 11.84 15.83
CA GLN A 277 -29.50 11.77 15.15
C GLN A 277 -28.44 12.56 15.93
N LYS A 278 -27.26 11.96 16.14
CA LYS A 278 -26.12 12.69 16.68
C LYS A 278 -25.87 13.91 15.79
N SER A 279 -25.69 15.07 16.40
CA SER A 279 -25.46 16.35 15.73
C SER A 279 -24.16 16.35 14.91
N HIS A 280 -23.70 17.52 14.43
CA HIS A 280 -22.42 17.66 13.73
C HIS A 280 -21.22 17.23 14.59
N THR A 281 -20.97 15.93 14.66
CA THR A 281 -19.88 15.33 15.42
C THR A 281 -18.59 15.35 14.63
N PHE A 282 -17.45 15.47 15.33
CA PHE A 282 -16.12 15.34 14.74
C PHE A 282 -15.82 13.92 14.20
N ALA A 283 -16.79 12.99 14.24
CA ALA A 283 -16.70 11.66 13.62
C ALA A 283 -16.32 11.72 12.13
N ALA A 284 -16.81 12.72 11.39
CA ALA A 284 -16.42 12.96 9.99
C ALA A 284 -14.92 13.26 9.81
N TYR A 285 -14.25 13.71 10.87
CA TYR A 285 -12.83 14.10 10.90
C TYR A 285 -11.94 13.11 11.65
N LEU A 286 -12.42 11.90 11.98
CA LEU A 286 -11.61 10.80 12.57
C LEU A 286 -10.36 10.42 11.75
N HIS A 287 -10.29 10.84 10.49
CA HIS A 287 -9.15 10.61 9.60
C HIS A 287 -8.38 11.89 9.27
N GLY A 288 -8.61 12.97 10.02
CA GLY A 288 -8.10 14.33 9.79
C GLY A 288 -9.12 15.22 9.08
N ARG A 289 -8.75 16.50 8.91
CA ARG A 289 -9.51 17.45 8.08
C ARG A 289 -9.10 17.31 6.61
N PRO A 290 -10.04 17.26 5.64
CA PRO A 290 -9.68 17.33 4.23
C PRO A 290 -9.09 18.70 3.90
N HIS A 291 -7.97 18.73 3.18
CA HIS A 291 -7.36 19.97 2.69
C HIS A 291 -7.84 20.29 1.27
N ARG A 292 -7.94 21.58 0.92
CA ARG A 292 -8.06 21.96 -0.49
C ARG A 292 -6.73 21.65 -1.20
N LEU A 293 -6.77 20.94 -2.31
CA LEU A 293 -5.60 20.58 -3.11
C LEU A 293 -5.07 21.81 -3.87
N THR A 294 -4.20 22.59 -3.23
CA THR A 294 -3.54 23.75 -3.83
C THR A 294 -2.20 23.36 -4.48
N PRO A 295 -1.72 24.12 -5.50
CA PRO A 295 -0.41 23.89 -6.11
C PRO A 295 0.74 23.84 -5.09
N ARG A 296 0.77 24.79 -4.14
CA ARG A 296 1.77 24.82 -3.04
C ARG A 296 1.71 23.58 -2.15
N LEU A 297 0.52 23.02 -1.90
CA LEU A 297 0.39 21.78 -1.14
C LEU A 297 0.93 20.59 -1.93
N LEU A 298 0.65 20.51 -3.24
CA LEU A 298 1.16 19.45 -4.12
C LEU A 298 2.69 19.51 -4.27
N GLN A 299 3.27 20.70 -4.48
CA GLN A 299 4.73 20.93 -4.45
C GLN A 299 5.37 20.36 -3.18
N ARG A 300 4.81 20.66 -2.00
CA ARG A 300 5.28 20.09 -0.72
C ARG A 300 5.14 18.57 -0.65
N MET A 301 4.10 17.99 -1.26
CA MET A 301 3.90 16.53 -1.31
C MET A 301 4.91 15.85 -2.25
N TRP A 302 5.21 16.44 -3.41
CA TRP A 302 6.25 15.97 -4.34
C TRP A 302 7.64 16.09 -3.72
N LEU A 303 7.97 17.24 -3.11
CA LEU A 303 9.19 17.43 -2.30
C LEU A 303 9.31 16.32 -1.25
N ASN A 304 8.27 16.08 -0.45
CA ASN A 304 8.27 15.03 0.57
C ASN A 304 8.58 13.63 0.03
N ILE A 305 8.31 13.34 -1.25
CA ILE A 305 8.66 12.06 -1.88
C ILE A 305 10.08 12.07 -2.40
N LEU A 306 10.52 13.20 -2.98
CA LEU A 306 11.88 13.40 -3.51
C LEU A 306 12.96 13.17 -2.44
N HIS A 307 12.69 13.52 -1.17
CA HIS A 307 13.55 13.20 -0.02
C HIS A 307 13.76 11.68 0.19
N HIS A 308 12.83 10.83 -0.26
CA HIS A 308 12.91 9.37 -0.18
C HIS A 308 13.46 8.72 -1.44
N VAL A 309 14.01 9.50 -2.39
CA VAL A 309 14.60 8.99 -3.62
C VAL A 309 16.13 9.14 -3.54
N PRO A 310 16.88 8.04 -3.41
CA PRO A 310 18.32 8.08 -3.64
C PRO A 310 18.59 8.24 -5.14
N MET A 311 19.57 9.09 -5.47
CA MET A 311 20.18 9.15 -6.79
C MET A 311 21.47 8.31 -6.74
N MET A 312 21.64 7.42 -7.71
CA MET A 312 22.70 6.42 -7.70
C MET A 312 23.52 6.54 -8.96
N THR A 313 24.82 6.77 -8.82
CA THR A 313 25.75 6.99 -9.93
C THR A 313 26.98 6.11 -9.74
N ARG A 314 27.38 5.36 -10.77
CA ARG A 314 28.63 4.57 -10.73
C ARG A 314 29.82 5.51 -10.91
N ASN A 315 30.70 5.57 -9.91
CA ASN A 315 31.91 6.38 -9.97
C ASN A 315 33.02 5.58 -10.68
N ALA A 316 33.26 5.89 -11.96
CA ALA A 316 34.20 5.16 -12.82
C ALA A 316 35.62 5.09 -12.24
N SER A 317 36.10 6.16 -11.58
CA SER A 317 37.46 6.24 -11.03
C SER A 317 37.69 5.36 -9.79
N LYS A 318 36.63 4.93 -9.10
CA LYS A 318 36.73 4.17 -7.84
C LYS A 318 36.10 2.78 -7.92
N ASP A 319 35.55 2.42 -9.08
CA ASP A 319 34.58 1.35 -9.31
C ASP A 319 33.61 1.11 -8.13
N ARG A 320 32.99 2.20 -7.69
CA ARG A 320 32.10 2.21 -6.53
C ARG A 320 30.84 2.97 -6.84
N TRP A 321 29.73 2.43 -6.36
CA TRP A 321 28.46 3.10 -6.37
C TRP A 321 28.41 4.25 -5.37
N GLU A 322 28.18 5.44 -5.89
CA GLU A 322 27.98 6.66 -5.12
C GLU A 322 26.48 6.95 -5.03
N VAL A 323 25.98 7.20 -3.82
CA VAL A 323 24.55 7.39 -3.55
C VAL A 323 24.33 8.77 -2.93
N LYS A 324 23.73 9.67 -3.72
CA LYS A 324 23.43 11.05 -3.36
C LYS A 324 21.95 11.17 -2.99
N TRP A 325 21.63 12.08 -2.07
CA TRP A 325 20.25 12.40 -1.68
C TRP A 325 19.97 13.87 -1.99
N THR A 326 18.78 14.16 -2.48
CA THR A 326 18.38 15.46 -3.03
C THR A 326 18.40 16.61 -2.04
N VAL A 327 18.21 16.30 -0.77
CA VAL A 327 18.18 17.27 0.31
C VAL A 327 18.97 16.69 1.47
N LYS A 328 20.15 17.26 1.76
CA LYS A 328 20.65 17.28 3.14
C LYS A 328 19.54 17.96 3.93
N GLY A 329 18.87 17.22 4.81
CA GLY A 329 17.71 17.76 5.51
C GLY A 329 18.08 19.09 6.15
N ARG A 330 17.12 20.03 6.28
CA ARG A 330 17.32 21.16 7.18
C ARG A 330 17.80 20.54 8.49
N ALA A 331 19.04 20.86 8.87
CA ALA A 331 19.54 20.47 10.17
C ALA A 331 18.47 20.89 11.17
N ARG A 332 18.31 20.14 12.27
CA ARG A 332 17.60 20.74 13.40
C ARG A 332 18.27 22.12 13.61
N PRO A 333 17.54 23.23 13.76
CA PRO A 333 18.14 24.34 14.48
C PRO A 333 18.65 23.68 15.76
N GLN A 334 19.96 23.73 16.00
CA GLN A 334 20.48 23.21 17.24
C GLN A 334 19.75 24.01 18.31
N VAL A 335 18.90 23.32 19.08
CA VAL A 335 18.35 23.90 20.29
C VAL A 335 19.58 23.98 21.16
N SER A 336 20.20 25.16 21.18
CA SER A 336 21.40 25.44 21.93
C SER A 336 21.14 25.01 23.37
N GLU A 337 22.00 24.15 23.91
CA GLU A 337 21.81 23.51 25.21
C GLU A 337 21.72 24.53 26.36
N VAL A 338 22.11 25.79 26.11
CA VAL A 338 21.76 27.02 26.86
C VAL A 338 20.35 27.04 27.48
N ALA A 339 19.35 26.38 26.89
CA ALA A 339 18.00 26.29 27.45
C ALA A 339 17.81 25.30 28.62
N SER A 340 18.68 24.29 28.83
CA SER A 340 18.61 23.43 30.03
C SER A 340 19.12 24.17 31.27
N ASP A 341 20.25 24.84 31.14
CA ASP A 341 20.98 25.47 32.25
C ASP A 341 20.13 26.59 32.90
N HIS A 342 19.36 27.32 32.08
CA HIS A 342 18.40 28.31 32.57
C HIS A 342 17.16 27.72 33.25
N LEU A 343 16.75 26.50 32.91
CA LEU A 343 15.61 25.83 33.56
C LEU A 343 16.01 25.21 34.90
N GLU A 344 17.22 24.67 35.02
CA GLU A 344 17.78 24.20 36.29
C GLU A 344 17.94 25.35 37.29
N ALA A 345 18.44 26.50 36.84
CA ALA A 345 18.54 27.73 37.64
C ALA A 345 17.18 28.33 38.06
N LEU A 346 16.11 28.10 37.30
CA LEU A 346 14.77 28.64 37.58
C LEU A 346 13.92 27.74 38.50
N PHE A 347 14.12 26.42 38.45
CA PHE A 347 13.24 25.46 39.15
C PHE A 347 13.86 24.77 40.35
N GLY A 348 15.15 25.01 40.66
CA GLY A 348 15.74 24.87 42.00
C GLY A 348 15.24 23.67 42.82
N VAL A 349 15.35 22.47 42.25
CA VAL A 349 15.03 21.22 42.96
C VAL A 349 16.27 20.86 43.80
N PRO A 350 16.13 20.55 45.11
CA PRO A 350 17.25 20.38 46.03
C PRO A 350 18.13 19.14 45.76
#